data_AF-A0A4Q2YAG8-F1
#
_entry.id   AF-A0A4Q2YAG8-F1
#
_cell.length_a   1.000
_cell.length_b   1.000
_cell.length_c   1.000
_cell.angle_alpha   90.00
_cell.angle_beta   90.00
_cell.angle_gamma   90.00
#
_symmetry.space_group_name_H-M   'P 1'
#
loop_
_entity.id
_entity.type
_entity.pdbx_description
1 polymer ?
#
loop_
_entity_poly.entity_id
_entity_poly.type
_entity_poly.pdbx_seq_one_letter_code
_entity_poly.pdbx_strand_id
1 'polypeptide(L)'
;MLPLLLMPSVACAHAAHGPHGASGTDGFSSGFLHPLSGPDHIVAMVAVGLLGAMLGGRAMWTLPVVFPVVMAMGGAMGVLGLPLPGVETGIALSGVVLGLMVA
;
A
#
# COMPACT_ATOMS: atom_id res chain seq x y z
N MET A 1 7.83 -21.14 19.28
CA MET A 1 6.67 -20.74 18.45
C MET A 1 6.95 -19.40 17.75
N LEU A 2 8.00 -19.31 16.93
CA LEU A 2 8.44 -18.02 16.35
C LEU A 2 8.92 -18.03 14.87
N PRO A 3 9.08 -19.14 14.14
CA PRO A 3 9.54 -19.02 12.75
C PRO A 3 8.41 -19.00 11.69
N LEU A 4 7.12 -19.06 12.08
CA LEU A 4 6.02 -19.17 11.10
C LEU A 4 5.52 -17.81 10.56
N LEU A 5 6.02 -16.68 11.06
CA LEU A 5 5.60 -15.33 10.65
C LEU A 5 6.47 -14.69 9.55
N LEU A 6 7.51 -15.37 9.08
CA LEU A 6 8.41 -14.88 8.03
C LEU A 6 8.10 -15.45 6.64
N MET A 7 6.88 -15.91 6.39
CA MET A 7 6.45 -16.19 5.02
C MET A 7 6.08 -14.85 4.38
N PRO A 8 6.83 -14.35 3.38
CA PRO A 8 6.39 -13.22 2.59
C PRO A 8 5.10 -13.68 1.91
N SER A 9 3.96 -13.19 2.39
CA SER A 9 2.71 -13.31 1.65
C SER A 9 2.99 -12.72 0.28
N VAL A 10 2.77 -13.53 -0.75
CA VAL A 10 2.88 -13.11 -2.15
C VAL A 10 1.97 -11.88 -2.28
N ALA A 11 2.57 -10.69 -2.32
CA ALA A 11 1.84 -9.44 -2.44
C ALA A 11 1.33 -9.40 -3.88
N CYS A 12 0.11 -9.90 -4.09
CA CYS A 12 -0.58 -9.83 -5.37
C CYS A 12 -0.99 -8.37 -5.65
N ALA A 13 0.00 -7.49 -5.84
CA ALA A 13 -0.20 -6.09 -6.21
C ALA A 13 -0.83 -5.96 -7.61
N HIS A 14 -0.86 -7.05 -8.39
CA HIS A 14 -1.33 -7.08 -9.77
C HIS A 14 -2.78 -7.57 -9.97
N ALA A 15 -3.54 -7.82 -8.91
CA ALA A 15 -4.93 -8.29 -9.04
C ALA A 15 -5.94 -7.17 -9.35
N ALA A 16 -5.72 -6.39 -10.41
CA ALA A 16 -6.72 -5.43 -10.90
C ALA A 16 -6.50 -5.00 -12.36
N HIS A 17 -6.20 -5.92 -13.28
CA HIS A 17 -6.34 -5.64 -14.72
C HIS A 17 -7.22 -6.71 -15.37
N GLY A 18 -8.54 -6.59 -15.17
CA GLY A 18 -9.53 -7.25 -16.01
C GLY A 18 -9.63 -6.54 -17.38
N PRO A 19 -9.81 -7.24 -18.52
CA PRO A 19 -9.82 -6.63 -19.86
C PRO A 19 -11.00 -5.70 -20.19
N HIS A 20 -11.90 -5.41 -19.25
CA HIS A 20 -13.16 -4.73 -19.53
C HIS A 20 -13.53 -3.76 -18.40
N GLY A 21 -13.75 -2.48 -18.75
CA GLY A 21 -14.58 -1.59 -17.93
C GLY A 21 -14.04 -0.22 -17.56
N ALA A 22 -13.11 0.38 -18.31
CA ALA A 22 -12.94 1.84 -18.23
C ALA A 22 -14.07 2.54 -19.01
N SER A 23 -15.30 2.45 -18.49
CA SER A 23 -16.33 3.43 -18.82
C SER A 23 -15.92 4.73 -18.11
N GLY A 24 -15.89 5.85 -18.84
CA GLY A 24 -15.24 7.10 -18.42
C GLY A 24 -15.80 7.81 -17.19
N THR A 25 -16.67 7.15 -16.41
CA THR A 25 -17.32 7.68 -15.20
C THR A 25 -16.89 6.98 -13.90
N ASP A 26 -16.27 5.79 -13.95
CA ASP A 26 -15.94 4.98 -12.76
C ASP A 26 -14.48 5.08 -12.30
N GLY A 27 -13.64 5.85 -13.01
CA GLY A 27 -12.20 5.91 -12.73
C GLY A 27 -11.85 6.47 -11.35
N PHE A 28 -12.59 7.47 -10.86
CA PHE A 28 -12.35 8.06 -9.54
C PHE A 28 -12.85 7.16 -8.40
N SER A 29 -14.06 6.60 -8.52
CA SER A 29 -14.62 5.70 -7.51
C SER A 29 -13.83 4.39 -7.41
N SER A 30 -13.44 3.83 -8.56
CA SER A 30 -12.56 2.67 -8.64
C SER A 30 -11.18 2.97 -8.04
N GLY A 31 -10.57 4.11 -8.39
CA GLY A 31 -9.29 4.54 -7.84
C GLY A 31 -9.32 4.81 -6.33
N PHE A 32 -10.43 5.33 -5.80
CA PHE A 32 -10.60 5.57 -4.36
C PHE A 32 -10.78 4.27 -3.56
N LEU A 33 -11.43 3.26 -4.15
CA LEU A 33 -11.63 1.96 -3.52
C LEU A 33 -10.41 1.03 -3.68
N HIS A 34 -9.53 1.30 -4.63
CA HIS A 34 -8.34 0.50 -4.92
C HIS A 34 -7.39 0.34 -3.71
N PRO A 35 -7.09 1.36 -2.89
CA PRO A 35 -6.30 1.16 -1.67
C PRO A 35 -6.93 0.21 -0.67
N LEU A 36 -8.26 0.11 -0.65
CA LEU A 36 -8.99 -0.77 0.25
C LEU A 36 -9.10 -2.21 -0.27
N SER A 37 -8.73 -2.48 -1.53
CA SER A 37 -8.85 -3.83 -2.11
C SER A 37 -7.63 -4.72 -1.87
N GLY A 38 -6.48 -4.13 -1.48
CA GLY A 38 -5.23 -4.87 -1.26
C GLY A 38 -4.93 -5.11 0.23
N PRO A 39 -4.65 -6.36 0.66
CA PRO A 39 -4.30 -6.63 2.05
C PRO A 39 -3.01 -5.92 2.48
N ASP A 40 -2.02 -5.80 1.59
CA ASP A 40 -0.75 -5.11 1.87
C ASP A 40 -0.95 -3.63 2.22
N HIS A 41 -1.91 -2.98 1.55
CA HIS A 41 -2.25 -1.57 1.81
C HIS A 41 -2.93 -1.40 3.15
N ILE A 42 -3.86 -2.28 3.52
CA ILE A 42 -4.56 -2.22 4.81
C ILE A 42 -3.56 -2.41 5.96
N VAL A 43 -2.68 -3.41 5.87
CA VAL A 43 -1.65 -3.65 6.87
C VAL A 43 -0.72 -2.44 7.00
N ALA A 44 -0.28 -1.87 5.88
CA ALA A 44 0.56 -0.66 5.89
C ALA A 44 -0.18 0.56 6.48
N MET A 45 -1.45 0.78 6.15
CA MET A 45 -2.27 1.87 6.69
C MET A 45 -2.44 1.75 8.21
N VAL A 46 -2.70 0.54 8.71
CA VAL A 46 -2.80 0.28 10.15
C VAL A 46 -1.45 0.51 10.84
N ALA A 47 -0.35 -0.02 10.29
CA ALA A 47 0.99 0.17 10.85
C ALA A 47 1.40 1.65 10.87
N VAL A 48 1.13 2.39 9.79
CA VAL A 48 1.38 3.83 9.68
C VAL A 48 0.52 4.63 10.67
N GLY A 49 -0.74 4.25 10.87
CA GLY A 49 -1.63 4.87 11.85
C GLY A 49 -1.16 4.64 13.30
N LEU A 50 -0.78 3.41 13.63
CA LEU A 50 -0.17 3.07 14.92
C LEU A 50 1.13 3.84 15.15
N LEU A 51 2.01 3.87 14.15
CA LEU A 51 3.26 4.63 14.20
C LEU A 51 3.01 6.13 14.41
N GLY A 52 2.03 6.72 13.70
CA GLY A 52 1.61 8.10 13.89
C GLY A 52 1.10 8.39 15.31
N ALA A 53 0.36 7.45 15.90
CA ALA A 53 -0.09 7.53 17.28
C ALA A 53 1.07 7.43 18.29
N MET A 54 2.05 6.56 18.04
CA MET A 54 3.24 6.39 18.89
C MET A 54 4.15 7.62 18.85
N LEU A 55 4.38 8.22 17.68
CA LEU A 55 5.22 9.41 17.53
C LEU A 55 4.52 10.68 18.04
N GLY A 56 3.19 10.73 17.97
CA GLY A 56 2.38 11.86 18.41
C GLY A 56 2.66 13.17 17.64
N GLY A 57 2.12 14.28 18.16
CA GLY A 57 2.36 15.62 17.62
C GLY A 57 1.99 15.76 16.14
N ARG A 58 2.94 16.24 15.32
CA ARG A 58 2.74 16.42 13.86
C ARG A 58 2.65 15.09 13.12
N ALA A 59 3.35 14.06 13.59
CA ALA A 59 3.40 12.75 12.94
C ALA A 59 2.01 12.12 12.82
N MET A 60 1.15 12.31 13.83
CA MET A 60 -0.23 11.85 13.85
C MET A 60 -1.06 12.33 12.65
N TRP A 61 -0.75 13.50 12.10
CA TRP A 61 -1.46 14.09 10.96
C TRP A 61 -0.69 13.93 9.65
N THR A 62 0.64 13.98 9.67
CA THR A 62 1.44 13.90 8.45
C THR A 62 1.49 12.49 7.88
N LEU A 63 1.64 11.46 8.71
CA LEU A 63 1.76 10.07 8.23
C LEU A 63 0.50 9.57 7.49
N PRO A 64 -0.73 9.81 7.98
CA PRO A 64 -1.96 9.44 7.26
C PRO A 64 -2.16 10.16 5.92
N VAL A 65 -1.51 11.30 5.71
CA VAL A 65 -1.63 12.08 4.46
C VAL A 65 -0.53 11.70 3.47
N VAL A 66 0.72 11.62 3.95
CA VAL A 66 1.88 11.35 3.09
C VAL A 66 1.80 9.94 2.50
N PHE A 67 1.36 8.95 3.28
CA PHE A 67 1.34 7.56 2.84
C PHE A 67 0.42 7.34 1.62
N PRO A 68 -0.87 7.74 1.62
CA PRO A 68 -1.72 7.63 0.44
C PRO A 68 -1.24 8.44 -0.77
N VAL A 69 -0.57 9.59 -0.57
CA VAL A 69 -0.02 10.40 -1.67
C VAL A 69 1.10 9.65 -2.39
N VAL A 70 2.04 9.06 -1.65
CA VAL A 70 3.12 8.26 -2.22
C VAL A 70 2.57 7.01 -2.91
N MET A 71 1.57 6.36 -2.29
CA MET A 71 0.87 5.23 -2.87
C MET A 71 0.17 5.59 -4.21
N ALA A 72 -0.52 6.73 -4.26
CA ALA A 72 -1.16 7.22 -5.49
C ALA A 72 -0.13 7.49 -6.60
N MET A 73 1.05 7.99 -6.26
CA MET A 73 2.13 8.18 -7.22
C MET A 73 2.64 6.84 -7.79
N GLY A 74 2.78 5.82 -6.94
CA GLY A 74 3.07 4.44 -7.36
C GLY A 74 2.01 3.88 -8.32
N GLY A 75 0.74 4.05 -7.97
CA GLY A 75 -0.39 3.65 -8.81
C GLY A 75 -0.41 4.37 -10.16
N ALA A 76 -0.14 5.68 -10.19
CA ALA A 76 -0.03 6.46 -11.42
C ALA A 76 1.09 5.95 -12.34
N MET A 77 2.27 5.61 -11.77
CA MET A 77 3.35 5.00 -12.54
C MET A 77 2.95 3.64 -13.13
N GLY A 78 2.17 2.84 -12.40
CA GLY A 78 1.60 1.58 -12.88
C GLY A 78 0.63 1.78 -14.06
N VAL A 79 -0.25 2.78 -13.98
CA VAL A 79 -1.17 3.16 -15.08
C VAL A 79 -0.42 3.65 -16.31
N LEU A 80 0.69 4.38 -16.12
CA LEU A 80 1.57 4.81 -17.21
C LEU A 80 2.36 3.65 -17.85
N GLY A 81 2.24 2.43 -17.32
CA GLY A 81 2.93 1.25 -17.83
C GLY A 81 4.44 1.29 -17.62
N LEU A 82 4.93 2.09 -16.65
CA LEU A 82 6.34 2.17 -16.36
C LEU A 82 6.83 0.83 -15.78
N PRO A 83 7.83 0.17 -16.39
CA PRO A 83 8.38 -1.06 -15.87
C PRO A 83 9.18 -0.75 -14.61
N LEU A 84 8.56 -0.97 -13.46
CA LEU A 84 9.19 -0.85 -12.15
C LEU A 84 9.61 -2.25 -11.67
N PRO A 85 10.88 -2.66 -11.86
CA PRO A 85 11.34 -3.95 -11.37
C PRO A 85 11.34 -3.99 -9.84
N GLY A 86 10.97 -5.13 -9.25
CA GLY A 86 11.04 -5.34 -7.81
C GLY A 86 9.97 -4.60 -6.98
N VAL A 87 8.87 -4.14 -7.58
CA VAL A 87 7.75 -3.51 -6.85
C VAL A 87 7.22 -4.42 -5.76
N GLU A 88 6.99 -5.70 -6.05
CA GLU A 88 6.51 -6.69 -5.09
C GLU A 88 7.48 -6.83 -3.90
N THR A 89 8.78 -6.90 -4.19
CA THR A 89 9.82 -6.96 -3.16
C THR A 89 9.87 -5.68 -2.33
N GLY A 90 9.71 -4.52 -2.96
CA GLY A 90 9.65 -3.22 -2.29
C GLY A 90 8.44 -3.11 -1.36
N ILE A 91 7.27 -3.56 -1.79
CA ILE A 91 6.04 -3.60 -0.97
C ILE A 91 6.25 -4.53 0.23
N ALA A 92 6.72 -5.77 -0.01
CA ALA A 92 6.98 -6.72 1.06
C ALA A 92 7.99 -6.19 2.10
N LEU A 93 9.09 -5.59 1.63
CA LEU A 93 10.10 -4.99 2.50
C LEU A 93 9.54 -3.81 3.29
N SER A 94 8.70 -2.97 2.68
CA SER A 94 8.04 -1.86 3.38
C SER A 94 7.14 -2.36 4.52
N GLY A 95 6.43 -3.47 4.31
CA GLY A 95 5.61 -4.11 5.35
C GLY A 95 6.45 -4.61 6.53
N VAL A 96 7.58 -5.26 6.25
CA VAL A 96 8.53 -5.70 7.29
C VAL A 96 9.08 -4.51 8.07
N VAL A 97 9.53 -3.46 7.40
CA VAL A 97 10.09 -2.26 8.06
C VAL A 97 9.04 -1.58 8.93
N LEU A 98 7.84 -1.35 8.40
CA LEU A 98 6.74 -0.75 9.17
C LEU A 98 6.35 -1.61 10.37
N GLY A 99 6.30 -2.94 10.20
CA GLY A 99 6.05 -3.88 11.29
C GLY A 99 7.12 -3.80 12.38
N LEU A 100 8.41 -3.72 12.01
CA LEU A 100 9.51 -3.57 12.96
C LEU A 100 9.51 -2.22 13.68
N MET A 101 9.03 -1.15 13.03
CA MET A 101 8.92 0.16 13.67
C MET A 101 7.77 0.25 14.69
N VAL A 102 6.76 -0.61 14.56
CA VAL A 102 5.59 -0.67 15.45
C VAL A 102 5.76 -1.69 16.58
N ALA A 103 6.51 -2.77 16.36
CA ALA A 103 6.77 -3.84 17.34
C ALA A 103 7.64 -3.37 18.52
#